data_AF-A0A7C2ZS52-F1
#
_entry.id   AF-A0A7C2ZS52-F1
#
_cell.length_a   1.000
_cell.length_b   1.000
_cell.length_c   1.000
_cell.angle_alpha   90.00
_cell.angle_beta   90.00
_cell.angle_gamma   90.00
#
_symmetry.space_group_name_H-M   'P 1'
#
loop_
_entity.id
_entity.type
_entity.pdbx_description
1 polymer ?
#
loop_
_entity_poly.entity_id
_entity_poly.type
_entity_poly.pdbx_seq_one_letter_code
_entity_poly.pdbx_strand_id
1 'polypeptide(L)'
;MAQTSDSGINSKFNSKFILGLLFLCVAAGCAARNFGPGQRAASDGLSQWLVSPQLLAAGKLEILWQNELPIGKKESLEQLFILGNRIYALSDRNYMVSLNREKGNVIFSRFVAQTGFPVLGLGLYTP
;
A
#
# COMPACT_ATOMS: atom_id res chain seq x y z
N MET A 1 1.58 -11.91 -72.78
CA MET A 1 1.93 -12.53 -71.47
C MET A 1 1.25 -11.68 -70.40
N ALA A 2 0.01 -11.92 -69.97
CA ALA A 2 -0.56 -13.13 -69.35
C ALA A 2 0.26 -13.60 -68.13
N GLN A 3 -0.16 -13.21 -66.93
CA GLN A 3 -0.81 -14.13 -66.00
C GLN A 3 -1.61 -13.38 -64.92
N THR A 4 -2.89 -13.71 -64.88
CA THR A 4 -3.84 -13.54 -63.78
C THR A 4 -3.47 -14.47 -62.63
N SER A 5 -3.67 -14.06 -61.38
CA SER A 5 -3.96 -15.01 -60.30
C SER A 5 -5.06 -14.47 -59.40
N ASP A 6 -6.12 -15.25 -59.39
CA ASP A 6 -7.31 -15.19 -58.57
C ASP A 6 -7.06 -16.09 -57.34
N SER A 7 -7.43 -15.66 -56.14
CA SER A 7 -7.77 -16.59 -55.05
C SER A 7 -8.58 -15.84 -53.99
N GLY A 8 -9.90 -16.04 -54.06
CA GLY A 8 -10.84 -15.47 -53.11
C GLY A 8 -10.83 -16.15 -51.74
N ILE A 9 -11.37 -15.43 -50.76
CA ILE A 9 -12.12 -16.03 -49.65
C ILE A 9 -13.40 -15.20 -49.50
N ASN A 10 -14.49 -15.71 -50.07
CA ASN A 10 -15.85 -15.33 -49.70
C ASN A 10 -16.19 -16.03 -48.37
N SER A 11 -16.54 -15.28 -47.32
CA SER A 11 -17.42 -15.81 -46.29
C SER A 11 -18.23 -14.69 -45.59
N LYS A 12 -19.46 -14.56 -46.10
CA LYS A 12 -20.70 -14.09 -45.48
C LYS A 12 -20.64 -13.79 -43.97
N PHE A 13 -20.98 -12.57 -43.55
CA PHE A 13 -21.72 -12.37 -42.30
C PHE A 13 -22.59 -11.10 -42.34
N ASN A 14 -23.76 -11.28 -42.94
CA ASN A 14 -25.07 -10.74 -42.56
C ASN A 14 -25.17 -9.28 -42.09
N SER A 15 -25.34 -8.43 -43.09
CA SER A 15 -26.22 -7.26 -43.07
C SER A 15 -27.62 -7.65 -42.56
N LYS A 16 -28.00 -7.09 -41.41
CA LYS A 16 -29.36 -6.81 -40.90
C LYS A 16 -29.32 -6.79 -39.37
N PHE A 17 -29.03 -5.63 -38.78
CA PHE A 17 -29.61 -5.17 -37.49
C PHE A 17 -29.19 -3.73 -37.16
N ILE A 18 -29.00 -2.89 -38.19
CA ILE A 18 -28.89 -1.44 -38.02
C ILE A 18 -30.23 -0.85 -38.44
N LEU A 19 -31.20 -0.88 -37.51
CA LEU A 19 -32.33 0.03 -37.50
C LEU A 19 -32.96 0.07 -36.10
N GLY A 20 -33.02 1.27 -35.51
CA GLY A 20 -33.62 1.57 -34.22
C GLY A 20 -32.55 1.72 -33.12
N LEU A 21 -32.24 2.89 -32.58
CA LEU A 21 -33.12 4.00 -32.28
C LEU A 21 -32.34 5.32 -32.28
N LEU A 22 -32.94 6.32 -32.92
CA LEU A 22 -32.50 7.69 -33.05
C LEU A 22 -33.06 8.46 -31.86
N PHE A 23 -32.25 9.14 -31.04
CA PHE A 23 -32.71 10.28 -30.25
C PHE A 23 -31.58 11.30 -30.01
N LEU A 24 -31.44 12.18 -31.01
CA LEU A 24 -31.30 13.64 -30.90
C LEU A 24 -30.53 14.21 -29.69
N CYS A 25 -29.33 14.76 -29.94
CA CYS A 25 -28.79 15.90 -29.19
C CYS A 25 -27.90 16.75 -30.12
N VAL A 26 -28.51 17.73 -30.80
CA VAL A 26 -27.81 18.86 -31.39
C VAL A 26 -28.41 20.13 -30.81
N ALA A 27 -27.69 20.77 -29.90
CA ALA A 27 -27.58 22.23 -29.81
C ALA A 27 -26.42 22.59 -28.88
N ALA A 28 -25.63 23.54 -29.37
CA ALA A 28 -24.45 24.11 -28.77
C ALA A 28 -24.68 24.68 -27.35
N GLY A 29 -23.69 24.47 -26.48
CA GLY A 29 -23.58 25.13 -25.19
C GLY A 29 -22.20 24.89 -24.60
N CYS A 30 -21.35 25.91 -24.65
CA CYS A 30 -20.01 25.88 -24.09
C CYS A 30 -20.03 25.73 -22.56
N ALA A 31 -18.94 25.17 -22.03
CA ALA A 31 -18.48 25.24 -20.64
C ALA A 31 -19.31 24.47 -19.58
N ALA A 32 -18.91 23.22 -19.33
CA ALA A 32 -18.60 22.69 -17.99
C ALA A 32 -18.06 21.26 -18.14
N ARG A 33 -16.73 21.11 -18.08
CA ARG A 33 -16.10 19.79 -17.92
C ARG A 33 -16.44 19.32 -16.51
N ASN A 34 -17.46 18.47 -16.37
CA ASN A 34 -17.65 17.71 -15.14
C ASN A 34 -16.45 16.77 -14.99
N PHE A 35 -15.49 17.18 -14.16
CA PHE A 35 -14.51 16.30 -13.54
C PHE A 35 -15.29 15.36 -12.62
N GLY A 36 -15.80 14.26 -13.19
CA GLY A 36 -16.22 13.12 -12.40
C GLY A 36 -14.98 12.60 -11.65
N PRO A 37 -15.10 12.25 -10.35
CA PRO A 37 -13.96 11.82 -9.57
C PRO A 37 -13.35 10.61 -10.26
N GLY A 38 -12.07 10.72 -10.61
CA GLY A 38 -11.32 9.61 -11.15
C GLY A 38 -11.51 8.41 -10.23
N GLN A 39 -12.08 7.34 -10.77
CA GLN A 39 -11.83 6.00 -10.25
C GLN A 39 -10.35 5.72 -10.45
N ARG A 40 -9.53 6.27 -9.55
CA ARG A 40 -8.27 5.64 -9.16
C ARG A 40 -8.70 4.30 -8.61
N ALA A 41 -8.29 3.23 -9.28
CA ALA A 41 -8.39 1.90 -8.72
C ALA A 41 -7.91 1.98 -7.27
N ALA A 42 -8.77 1.62 -6.33
CA ALA A 42 -8.46 1.57 -4.91
C ALA A 42 -7.46 0.42 -4.69
N SER A 43 -6.21 0.68 -5.04
CA SER A 43 -5.06 -0.19 -4.83
C SER A 43 -3.96 0.59 -4.11
N ASP A 44 -4.33 1.48 -3.19
CA ASP A 44 -3.40 2.33 -2.42
C ASP A 44 -3.54 2.20 -0.91
N GLY A 45 -4.57 1.48 -0.42
CA GLY A 45 -4.85 1.39 1.02
C GLY A 45 -4.28 0.16 1.72
N LEU A 46 -4.06 -0.95 1.00
CA LEU A 46 -3.62 -2.22 1.61
C LEU A 46 -2.09 -2.31 1.78
N SER A 47 -1.35 -1.61 0.93
CA SER A 47 0.13 -1.58 0.92
C SER A 47 0.74 -0.77 2.08
N GLN A 48 -0.06 0.00 2.82
CA GLN A 48 0.39 0.81 3.96
C GLN A 48 0.42 0.05 5.29
N TRP A 49 -0.28 -1.08 5.39
CA TRP A 49 -0.43 -1.80 6.66
C TRP A 49 0.47 -3.03 6.68
N LEU A 50 1.23 -3.19 7.76
CA LEU A 50 2.04 -4.40 7.97
C LEU A 50 1.16 -5.65 8.13
N VAL A 51 -0.08 -5.47 8.60
CA VAL A 51 -1.07 -6.54 8.81
C VAL A 51 -2.34 -6.17 8.04
N SER A 52 -2.87 -7.12 7.26
CA SER A 52 -4.08 -6.85 6.49
C SER A 52 -5.30 -6.64 7.41
N PRO A 53 -6.18 -5.67 7.12
CA PRO A 53 -7.40 -5.46 7.91
C PRO A 53 -8.29 -6.71 8.00
N GLN A 54 -8.29 -7.55 6.96
CA GLN A 54 -9.07 -8.79 6.92
C GLN A 54 -8.56 -9.81 7.94
N LEU A 55 -7.23 -9.90 8.14
CA LEU A 55 -6.65 -10.81 9.14
C LEU A 55 -7.04 -10.37 10.56
N LEU A 56 -7.04 -9.06 10.81
CA LEU A 56 -7.47 -8.50 12.09
C LEU A 56 -8.96 -8.77 12.34
N ALA A 57 -9.81 -8.53 11.34
CA ALA A 57 -11.24 -8.78 11.45
C ALA A 57 -11.56 -10.26 11.75
N ALA A 58 -10.88 -11.20 11.11
CA ALA A 58 -11.02 -12.63 11.39
C ALA A 58 -10.70 -12.98 12.85
N GLY A 59 -9.74 -12.28 13.45
CA GLY A 59 -9.36 -12.41 14.86
C GLY A 59 -10.17 -11.55 15.83
N LYS A 60 -11.16 -10.77 15.36
CA LYS A 60 -11.83 -9.71 16.16
C LYS A 60 -10.84 -8.74 16.80
N LEU A 61 -9.75 -8.44 16.09
CA LEU A 61 -8.73 -7.49 16.50
C LEU A 61 -8.92 -6.17 15.75
N GLU A 62 -8.40 -5.09 16.34
CA GLU A 62 -8.36 -3.76 15.75
C GLU A 62 -6.97 -3.15 15.89
N ILE A 63 -6.70 -2.13 15.10
CA ILE A 63 -5.44 -1.38 15.18
C ILE A 63 -5.65 -0.20 16.12
N LEU A 64 -4.90 -0.18 17.22
CA LEU A 64 -4.96 0.92 18.19
C LEU A 64 -4.20 2.16 17.70
N TRP A 65 -3.01 1.95 17.13
CA TRP A 65 -2.20 3.00 16.54
C TRP A 65 -1.16 2.40 15.59
N GLN A 66 -0.62 3.25 14.72
CA GLN A 66 0.50 2.94 13.83
C GLN A 66 1.53 4.07 13.93
N ASN A 67 2.81 3.73 13.86
CA ASN A 67 3.89 4.70 13.81
C ASN A 67 4.98 4.26 12.82
N GLU A 68 5.54 5.24 12.11
CA GLU A 68 6.74 5.06 11.30
C GLU A 68 7.96 5.22 12.21
N LEU A 69 8.81 4.18 12.27
CA LEU A 69 9.99 4.22 13.12
C LEU A 69 11.03 5.20 12.55
N PRO A 70 11.61 6.10 13.37
CA PRO A 70 12.63 7.04 12.93
C PRO A 70 14.00 6.35 12.77
N ILE A 71 14.07 5.28 11.97
CA ILE A 71 15.31 4.57 11.60
C ILE A 71 15.75 4.97 10.19
N GLY A 72 17.02 4.74 9.86
CA GLY A 72 17.53 5.10 8.55
C GLY A 72 16.85 4.33 7.42
N LYS A 73 16.69 4.93 6.23
CA LYS A 73 16.06 4.29 5.06
C LYS A 73 16.73 2.98 4.59
N LYS A 74 17.98 2.77 4.98
CA LYS A 74 18.79 1.57 4.69
C LYS A 74 19.04 0.73 5.95
N GLU A 75 18.38 1.07 7.05
CA GLU A 75 18.37 0.28 8.28
C GLU A 75 17.15 -0.61 8.26
N SER A 76 17.30 -1.80 8.82
CA SER A 76 16.19 -2.73 9.02
C SER A 76 15.88 -2.84 10.51
N LEU A 77 14.60 -3.09 10.82
CA LEU A 77 14.20 -3.43 12.18
C LEU A 77 14.68 -4.85 12.47
N GLU A 78 15.59 -5.00 13.43
CA GLU A 78 16.13 -6.31 13.82
C GLU A 78 15.29 -6.94 14.93
N GLN A 79 14.92 -6.15 15.94
CA GLN A 79 14.16 -6.64 17.10
C GLN A 79 13.08 -5.65 17.52
N LEU A 80 11.94 -6.20 17.93
CA LEU A 80 10.86 -5.47 18.58
C LEU A 80 10.47 -6.23 19.85
N PHE A 81 10.50 -5.56 21.00
CA PHE A 81 10.13 -6.19 22.26
C PHE A 81 9.45 -5.20 23.21
N ILE A 82 8.71 -5.76 24.15
CA ILE A 82 7.90 -5.03 25.13
C ILE A 82 8.56 -5.21 26.49
N LEU A 83 8.80 -4.10 27.19
CA LEU A 83 9.34 -4.11 28.54
C LEU A 83 8.59 -3.07 29.40
N GLY A 84 7.81 -3.54 30.37
CA GLY A 84 6.90 -2.69 31.12
C GLY A 84 5.89 -1.97 30.22
N ASN A 85 5.71 -0.65 30.41
CA ASN A 85 4.80 0.17 29.60
C ASN A 85 5.46 0.78 28.34
N ARG A 86 6.49 0.12 27.81
CA ARG A 86 7.28 0.62 26.68
C ARG A 86 7.47 -0.47 25.63
N ILE A 87 7.48 -0.04 24.38
CA ILE A 87 7.93 -0.83 23.25
C ILE A 87 9.32 -0.34 22.86
N TYR A 88 10.21 -1.26 22.55
CA TYR A 88 11.55 -0.95 22.09
C TYR A 88 11.75 -1.61 20.73
N ALA A 89 12.16 -0.79 19.77
CA ALA A 89 12.61 -1.21 18.45
C ALA A 89 14.13 -1.05 18.40
N LEU A 90 14.84 -2.09 17.95
CA LEU A 90 16.28 -2.08 17.74
C LEU A 90 16.54 -2.33 16.26
N SER A 91 17.27 -1.43 15.60
CA SER A 91 17.71 -1.62 14.22
C SER A 91 18.97 -2.47 14.12
N ASP A 92 19.24 -2.97 12.91
CA ASP A 92 20.48 -3.64 12.50
C ASP A 92 21.76 -2.78 12.61
N ARG A 93 21.64 -1.52 13.02
CA ARG A 93 22.76 -0.61 13.28
C ARG A 93 22.92 -0.23 14.74
N ASN A 94 22.24 -0.95 15.65
CA ASN A 94 22.18 -0.64 17.07
C ASN A 94 21.55 0.72 17.38
N TYR A 95 20.64 1.18 16.53
CA TYR A 95 19.80 2.34 16.81
C TYR A 95 18.52 1.89 17.50
N MET A 96 18.31 2.37 18.73
CA MET A 96 17.16 2.03 19.54
C MET A 96 16.13 3.15 19.52
N VAL A 97 14.86 2.77 19.35
CA VAL A 97 13.70 3.65 19.50
C VAL A 97 12.83 3.11 20.62
N SER A 98 12.51 3.94 21.61
CA SER A 98 11.51 3.63 22.64
C SER A 98 10.21 4.32 22.32
N LEU A 99 9.10 3.59 22.37
CA LEU A 99 7.75 4.07 22.13
C LEU A 99 6.87 3.87 23.36
N ASN A 100 5.92 4.78 23.54
CA ASN A 100 4.82 4.60 24.49
C ASN A 100 3.90 3.49 23.98
N ARG A 101 3.61 2.48 24.80
CA ARG A 101 2.77 1.35 24.39
C ARG A 101 1.33 1.75 24.07
N GLU A 102 0.78 2.70 24.82
CA GLU A 102 -0.63 3.10 24.72
C GLU A 102 -0.88 4.07 23.58
N LYS A 103 0.05 5.00 23.36
CA LYS A 103 -0.11 6.10 22.39
C LYS A 103 0.68 5.90 21.09
N GLY A 104 1.64 4.99 21.07
CA GLY A 104 2.52 4.75 19.93
C GLY A 104 3.56 5.83 19.67
N ASN A 105 3.56 6.95 20.40
CA ASN A 105 4.51 8.03 20.15
C ASN A 105 5.93 7.65 20.61
N VAL A 106 6.94 8.18 19.91
CA VAL A 106 8.35 8.02 20.29
C VAL A 106 8.62 8.79 21.59
N ILE A 107 9.31 8.15 22.52
CA ILE A 107 9.75 8.74 23.79
C ILE A 107 11.23 9.15 23.70
N PHE A 108 12.07 8.28 23.14
CA PHE A 108 13.45 8.61 22.82
C PHE A 108 13.95 7.72 21.68
N SER A 109 15.01 8.18 21.01
CA SER A 109 15.75 7.37 20.06
C SER A 109 17.25 7.70 20.09
N ARG A 110 18.12 6.68 20.05
CA ARG A 110 19.58 6.85 20.10
C ARG A 110 20.31 5.58 19.70
N PHE A 111 21.59 5.72 19.33
CA PHE A 111 22.50 4.57 19.27
C PHE A 111 22.77 4.04 20.68
N VAL A 112 22.69 2.72 20.86
CA VAL A 112 22.97 2.04 22.14
C VAL A 112 24.29 1.27 22.14
N ALA A 113 24.84 1.01 20.96
CA ALA A 113 26.16 0.45 20.73
C ALA A 113 26.70 0.89 19.37
N GLN A 114 27.98 0.64 19.10
CA GLN A 114 28.53 0.81 17.75
C GLN A 114 27.95 -0.26 16.82
N THR A 115 27.77 0.04 15.54
CA THR A 115 27.30 -0.93 14.55
C THR A 115 28.21 -2.16 14.51
N GLY A 116 27.63 -3.36 14.47
CA GLY A 116 28.36 -4.63 14.46
C GLY A 116 28.70 -5.18 15.86
N PHE A 117 28.51 -4.40 16.93
CA PHE A 117 28.61 -4.94 18.29
C PHE A 117 27.31 -5.62 18.72
N PRO A 118 27.36 -6.75 19.43
CA PRO A 118 26.16 -7.40 19.92
C PRO A 118 25.49 -6.54 21.00
N VAL A 119 24.18 -6.32 20.85
CA VAL A 119 23.32 -5.81 21.92
C VAL A 119 22.69 -7.02 22.60
N LEU A 120 23.24 -7.42 23.73
CA LEU A 120 22.66 -8.49 24.56
C LEU A 120 21.34 -7.96 25.13
N GLY A 121 20.25 -8.71 24.91
CA GLY A 121 18.86 -8.25 25.04
C GLY A 121 18.53 -7.42 26.29
N LEU A 122 17.47 -6.61 26.20
CA LEU A 122 17.07 -5.75 27.31
C LEU A 122 16.34 -6.53 28.40
N GLY A 123 16.68 -6.24 29.66
CA GLY A 123 16.01 -6.76 30.84
C GLY A 123 15.73 -5.65 31.85
N LEU A 124 14.80 -5.91 32.77
CA LEU A 124 14.66 -5.08 33.96
C LEU A 124 15.83 -5.41 34.90
N TYR A 125 16.56 -4.39 35.32
CA TYR A 125 17.50 -4.55 36.41
C TYR A 125 16.72 -4.65 37.72
N THR A 126 16.79 -5.80 38.38
CA THR A 126 16.34 -5.96 39.77
C THR A 126 17.52 -5.63 40.68
N PRO A 127 17.46 -4.54 41.47
CA PRO A 127 18.50 -4.17 42.41
C PRO A 127 18.62 -5.15 43.58
#